data_AF-A0A0R1QQP6-F1
#
_entry.id   AF-A0A0R1QQP6-F1
#
_cell.length_a   1.000
_cell.length_b   1.000
_cell.length_c   1.000
_cell.angle_alpha   90.00
_cell.angle_beta   90.00
_cell.angle_gamma   90.00
#
_symmetry.space_group_name_H-M   'P 1'
#
loop_
_entity.id
_entity.type
_entity.pdbx_description
1 polymer ?
#
loop_
_entity_poly.entity_id
_entity_poly.type
_entity_poly.pdbx_seq_one_letter_code
_entity_poly.pdbx_strand_id
1 'polypeptide(L)' 'MQSNWKKTTITFILGNDAAHPVRVVLANGIANPTPEAIEAFGGYLTSLTGLPFRHATVTTMNDVATAA' A
#
# COMPACT_ATOMS: atom_id res chain seq x y z
N MET A 1 -15.64 -13.50 20.22
CA MET A 1 -15.50 -13.18 18.78
C MET A 1 -14.08 -12.69 18.55
N GLN A 2 -13.22 -13.52 17.95
CA GLN A 2 -11.87 -13.11 17.57
C GLN A 2 -12.00 -12.11 16.42
N SER A 3 -11.68 -10.84 16.67
CA SER A 3 -11.53 -9.87 15.59
C SER A 3 -10.23 -10.21 14.88
N ASN A 4 -10.32 -11.00 13.81
CA ASN A 4 -9.21 -11.20 12.88
C ASN A 4 -9.00 -9.88 12.14
N TRP A 5 -8.11 -9.03 12.64
CA TRP A 5 -7.72 -7.82 11.94
C TRP A 5 -6.90 -8.22 10.72
N LYS A 6 -7.42 -7.94 9.51
CA LYS A 6 -6.66 -8.10 8.28
C LYS A 6 -5.78 -6.87 8.12
N LYS A 7 -4.49 -7.01 8.42
CA LYS A 7 -3.53 -5.92 8.22
C LYS A 7 -3.12 -5.89 6.75
N THR A 8 -3.57 -4.89 6.02
CA THR A 8 -3.08 -4.62 4.67
C THR A 8 -1.93 -3.64 4.73
N THR A 9 -0.83 -3.95 4.07
CA THR A 9 0.27 -3.02 3.83
C THR A 9 0.30 -2.72 2.34
N ILE A 10 0.24 -1.44 1.97
CA ILE A 10 0.36 -1.00 0.58
C ILE A 10 1.68 -0.23 0.45
N THR A 11 2.53 -0.69 -0.45
CA THR A 11 3.80 -0.03 -0.76
C THR A 11 3.71 0.60 -2.13
N PHE A 12 3.76 1.93 -2.20
CA PHE A 12 3.80 2.70 -3.43
C PHE A 12 5.24 3.00 -3.82
N ILE A 13 5.57 2.74 -5.08
CA ILE A 13 6.87 3.05 -5.66
C ILE A 13 6.69 4.20 -6.64
N LEU A 14 7.33 5.33 -6.32
CA LEU A 14 7.27 6.59 -7.05
C LEU A 14 8.66 6.97 -7.55
N GLY A 15 8.73 7.66 -8.68
CA GLY A 15 9.97 8.27 -9.17
C GLY A 15 10.37 7.81 -10.57
N ASN A 16 11.16 8.66 -11.22
CA ASN A 16 11.61 8.44 -12.59
C ASN A 16 12.94 7.65 -12.65
N ASP A 17 13.77 7.78 -11.61
CA ASP A 17 15.02 7.04 -11.50
C ASP A 17 14.76 5.60 -11.02
N ALA A 18 15.20 4.61 -11.82
CA ALA A 18 15.13 3.21 -11.45
C ALA A 18 16.16 2.82 -10.37
N ALA A 19 17.25 3.59 -10.23
CA ALA A 19 18.27 3.35 -9.21
C ALA A 19 17.85 3.88 -7.83
N HIS A 20 17.03 4.93 -7.77
CA HIS A 20 16.61 5.58 -6.51
C HIS A 20 15.09 5.85 -6.46
N PRO A 21 14.25 4.82 -6.42
CA PRO A 21 12.82 5.01 -6.25
C PRO A 21 12.47 5.53 -4.86
N VAL A 22 11.45 6.38 -4.77
CA VAL A 22 10.84 6.79 -3.51
C VAL A 22 9.78 5.78 -3.11
N ARG A 23 9.90 5.24 -1.90
CA ARG A 23 8.99 4.24 -1.37
C ARG A 23 8.10 4.83 -0.28
N VAL A 24 6.79 4.81 -0.51
CA VAL A 24 5.77 5.21 0.48
C VAL A 24 5.06 3.96 0.97
N VAL A 25 5.16 3.66 2.26
CA VAL A 25 4.55 2.47 2.87
C VAL A 25 3.37 2.89 3.74
N LEU A 26 2.19 2.37 3.43
CA LEU A 26 0.99 2.53 4.22
C LEU A 26 0.71 1.20 4.93
N ALA A 27 1.02 1.14 6.21
CA ALA A 27 0.67 0.00 7.07
C ALA A 27 -0.73 0.20 7.67
N ASN A 28 -1.47 -0.89 7.88
CA ASN A 28 -2.87 -0.86 8.32
C ASN A 28 -3.81 -0.16 7.32
N GLY A 29 -3.55 -0.36 6.01
CA GLY A 29 -4.46 0.04 4.95
C GLY A 29 -5.81 -0.70 5.04
N ILE A 30 -6.77 -0.17 4.29
CA ILE A 30 -8.15 -0.68 4.16
C ILE A 30 -8.14 -2.21 4.00
N ALA A 31 -9.11 -2.89 4.61
CA ALA A 31 -9.31 -4.31 4.38
C ALA A 31 -9.72 -4.51 2.91
N ASN A 32 -8.79 -5.00 2.09
CA ASN A 32 -8.97 -5.31 0.67
C ASN A 32 -9.18 -4.10 -0.27
N PRO A 33 -8.12 -3.32 -0.56
CA PRO A 33 -8.19 -2.23 -1.53
C PRO A 33 -8.42 -2.78 -2.95
N THR A 34 -9.33 -2.17 -3.71
CA THR A 34 -9.51 -2.51 -5.13
C THR A 34 -8.36 -1.95 -5.98
N PRO A 35 -8.05 -2.54 -7.14
CA PRO A 35 -7.03 -2.01 -8.05
C PRO A 35 -7.23 -0.52 -8.39
N GLU A 36 -8.48 -0.11 -8.62
CA GLU A 36 -8.84 1.27 -8.97
C GLU A 36 -8.54 2.24 -7.81
N ALA A 37 -8.77 1.82 -6.57
CA ALA A 37 -8.46 2.63 -5.39
C ALA A 37 -6.95 2.82 -5.22
N ILE A 38 -6.15 1.82 -5.56
CA ILE A 38 -4.68 1.88 -5.51
C ILE A 38 -4.17 2.83 -6.58
N GLU A 39 -4.67 2.73 -7.82
CA GLU A 39 -4.29 3.63 -8.91
C GLU A 39 -4.69 5.08 -8.63
N ALA A 40 -5.91 5.31 -8.15
CA ALA A 40 -6.37 6.63 -7.75
C ALA A 40 -5.47 7.23 -6.67
N PHE A 41 -5.11 6.44 -5.65
CA PHE A 41 -4.20 6.89 -4.60
C PHE A 41 -2.77 7.14 -5.11
N GLY A 42 -2.27 6.29 -6.01
CA GLY A 42 -1.00 6.51 -6.71
C GLY A 42 -0.99 7.81 -7.50
N GLY A 43 -2.11 8.15 -8.15
CA GLY A 43 -2.33 9.44 -8.82
C GLY A 43 -2.30 10.62 -7.86
N TYR A 44 -2.96 10.53 -6.70
CA TYR A 44 -2.87 11.55 -5.65
C TYR A 44 -1.45 11.75 -5.15
N LEU A 45 -0.72 10.65 -4.88
CA LEU A 45 0.69 10.71 -4.48
C LEU A 45 1.56 11.36 -5.57
N THR A 46 1.28 11.08 -6.85
CA THR A 46 1.97 11.71 -7.98
C THR A 46 1.74 13.22 -7.99
N SER A 47 0.49 13.67 -7.82
CA SER A 47 0.14 15.10 -7.76
C SER A 47 0.81 15.82 -6.58
N LEU A 48 0.87 15.17 -5.42
CA LEU A 48 1.45 15.75 -4.20
C LEU A 48 2.98 15.79 -4.21
N THR A 49 3.63 14.76 -4.78
CA THR A 49 5.09 14.60 -4.74
C THR A 49 5.79 15.07 -6.01
N GLY A 50 5.04 15.23 -7.12
CA GLY A 50 5.60 15.46 -8.46
C GLY A 50 6.32 14.25 -9.05
N LEU A 51 6.30 13.09 -8.37
CA LEU A 51 7.00 11.89 -8.79
C LEU A 51 6.04 10.92 -9.49
N PRO A 52 6.39 10.38 -10.67
CA PRO A 52 5.49 9.49 -11.39
C PRO A 52 5.28 8.18 -10.61
N PHE A 53 4.02 7.77 -10.48
CA PHE A 53 3.65 6.46 -9.95
C PHE A 53 4.08 5.34 -10.92
N ARG A 54 4.78 4.33 -10.40
CA ARG A 54 5.22 3.18 -11.20
C ARG A 54 4.35 1.97 -10.97
N HIS A 55 4.27 1.52 -9.71
CA HIS A 55 3.45 0.39 -9.29
C HIS A 55 3.28 0.43 -7.78
N ALA A 56 2.33 -0.38 -7.30
CA ALA A 56 2.10 -0.59 -5.88
C ALA A 56 2.07 -2.09 -5.57
N THR A 57 2.63 -2.46 -4.42
CA THR A 57 2.59 -3.82 -3.90
C THR A 57 1.65 -3.86 -2.70
N VAL A 58 0.64 -4.72 -2.77
CA VAL A 58 -0.31 -4.94 -1.67
C VAL A 58 0.05 -6.25 -0.99
N THR A 59 0.31 -6.18 0.31
CA THR A 59 0.54 -7.37 1.15
C THR A 59 -0.54 -7.42 2.21
N THR A 60 -1.38 -8.45 2.17
CA THR A 60 -2.36 -8.74 3.22
C THR A 60 -1.78 -9.78 4.16
N MET A 61 -1.67 -9.45 5.45
CA MET A 61 -1.33 -10.41 6.49
C MET A 61 -2.56 -10.64 7.37
N ASN A 62 -2.86 -11.91 7.64
CA ASN A 62 -3.76 -12.24 8.73
C ASN A 62 -2.98 -12.01 10.02
N ASP A 63 -3.45 -11.12 10.89
CA ASP A 63 -2.84 -10.97 12.21
C ASP A 63 -2.99 -12.31 12.94
N VAL A 64 -1.87 -12.93 13.32
CA VAL A 64 -1.88 -14.27 13.90
C VAL A 64 -2.55 -14.15 15.25
N ALA A 65 -3.78 -14.64 15.34
CA ALA A 65 -4.40 -14.98 16.61
C ALA A 65 -3.45 -15.92 17.37
N THR A 66 -2.75 -15.39 18.38
CA THR A 66 -2.08 -16.24 19.36
C THR A 66 -3.11 -17.18 19.94
N ALA A 67 -2.89 -18.49 19.73
CA ALA A 67 -3.72 -19.55 20.28
C ALA A 67 -3.75 -19.45 21.81
N ALA A 68 -4.93 -19.81 22.35
CA ALA A 68 -5.29 -19.77 23.76
C ALA A 68 -4.34 -20.52 24.69
#